data_AF-A0A6I7ZEI6-F1
#
_entry.id   AF-A0A6I7ZEI6-F1
#
_cell.length_a   1.000
_cell.length_b   1.000
_cell.length_c   1.000
_cell.angle_alpha   90.00
_cell.angle_beta   90.00
_cell.angle_gamma   90.00
#
_symmetry.space_group_name_H-M   'P 1'
#
loop_
_entity.id
_entity.type
_entity.pdbx_description
1 polymer ?
#
loop_
_entity_poly.entity_id
_entity_poly.type
_entity_poly.pdbx_seq_one_letter_code
_entity_poly.pdbx_strand_id
1 'polypeptide(L)'
;MAIQSKFYKDLSKFEPVDRLGFTKRQRVMIIKMIPGTLAILAYIIFLDMEGIAFWILSLVTGSIFIVPPLLKGLGKWKEYSNKIEFFLKKQDRHYETGQIRRYIADEFVQKKDVSETDKITKK
;
A
#
# COMPACT_ATOMS: atom_id res chain seq x y z
N MET A 1 4.49 -29.16 -29.61
CA MET A 1 5.32 -28.22 -28.82
C MET A 1 4.47 -26.99 -28.51
N ALA A 2 4.12 -26.78 -27.25
CA ALA A 2 3.33 -25.62 -26.84
C ALA A 2 4.21 -24.36 -26.86
N ILE A 3 3.81 -23.38 -27.65
CA ILE A 3 4.39 -22.02 -27.66
C ILE A 3 4.10 -21.43 -26.28
N GLN A 4 5.09 -21.44 -25.41
CA GLN A 4 5.00 -20.76 -24.13
C GLN A 4 4.96 -19.25 -24.38
N SER A 5 3.74 -18.69 -24.34
CA SER A 5 3.52 -17.26 -24.24
C SER A 5 4.25 -16.77 -22.98
N LYS A 6 5.45 -16.20 -23.15
CA LYS A 6 6.06 -15.35 -22.13
C LYS A 6 5.30 -14.04 -22.19
N PHE A 7 4.23 -13.94 -21.42
CA PHE A 7 3.58 -12.65 -21.19
C PHE A 7 4.65 -11.68 -20.71
N TYR A 8 4.94 -10.67 -21.52
CA TYR A 8 5.87 -9.60 -21.14
C TYR A 8 5.36 -8.96 -19.86
N LYS A 9 6.25 -8.79 -18.87
CA LYS A 9 5.90 -8.06 -17.65
C LYS A 9 5.37 -6.70 -18.07
N ASP A 10 4.18 -6.37 -17.61
CA ASP A 10 3.55 -5.09 -17.84
C ASP A 10 4.37 -3.99 -17.15
N LEU A 11 5.22 -3.33 -17.93
CA LEU A 11 6.14 -2.29 -17.46
C LEU A 11 5.43 -0.97 -17.14
N SER A 12 4.17 -0.80 -17.54
CA SER A 12 3.36 0.40 -17.21
C SER A 12 3.12 0.55 -15.70
N LYS A 13 3.23 -0.55 -14.96
CA LYS A 13 3.06 -0.61 -13.50
C LYS A 13 4.33 -0.26 -12.73
N PHE A 14 5.48 -0.17 -13.41
CA PHE A 14 6.75 0.18 -12.79
C PHE A 14 6.96 1.69 -12.83
N GLU A 15 7.20 2.27 -11.66
CA GLU A 15 7.50 3.69 -11.56
C GLU A 15 8.93 3.94 -12.09
N PRO A 16 9.11 4.88 -13.04
CA PRO A 16 10.41 5.11 -13.65
C PRO A 16 11.40 5.62 -12.59
N VAL A 17 12.61 5.10 -12.70
CA VAL A 17 13.73 5.47 -11.84
C VAL A 17 14.47 6.64 -12.49
N ASP A 18 14.77 7.67 -11.71
CA ASP A 18 15.55 8.80 -12.23
C ASP A 18 17.03 8.44 -12.40
N ARG A 19 17.82 9.33 -13.01
CA ARG A 19 19.27 9.17 -13.24
C ARG A 19 20.10 8.82 -11.99
N LEU A 20 19.59 9.12 -10.80
CA LEU A 20 20.23 8.83 -9.52
C LEU A 20 19.81 7.48 -8.91
N GLY A 21 19.05 6.64 -9.63
CA GLY A 21 18.63 5.33 -9.13
C GLY A 21 17.43 5.35 -8.19
N PHE A 22 16.78 6.50 -7.99
CA PHE A 22 15.60 6.63 -7.14
C PHE A 22 14.33 6.92 -7.94
N THR A 23 13.22 6.32 -7.52
CA THR A 23 11.88 6.74 -7.94
C THR A 23 11.50 8.06 -7.28
N LYS A 24 10.56 8.81 -7.87
CA LYS A 24 10.03 10.07 -7.29
C LYS A 24 9.51 9.85 -5.87
N ARG A 25 8.84 8.71 -5.61
CA ARG A 25 8.31 8.36 -4.29
C ARG A 25 9.42 8.13 -3.26
N GLN A 26 10.50 7.46 -3.64
CA GLN A 26 11.66 7.28 -2.76
C GLN A 26 12.34 8.61 -2.42
N ARG A 27 12.45 9.55 -3.38
CA ARG A 27 12.98 10.90 -3.07
C ARG A 27 12.12 11.63 -2.05
N VAL A 28 10.80 11.63 -2.24
CA VAL A 28 9.87 12.27 -1.30
C VAL A 28 9.94 11.60 0.08
N MET A 29 10.09 10.28 0.13
CA MET A 29 10.31 9.54 1.37
C MET A 29 11.56 10.02 2.09
N ILE A 30 12.71 10.06 1.41
CA ILE A 30 13.98 10.50 1.98
C ILE A 30 13.86 11.93 2.52
N ILE A 31 13.35 12.86 1.72
CA ILE A 31 13.19 14.28 2.11
C ILE A 31 12.32 14.40 3.35
N LYS A 32 11.23 13.64 3.43
CA LYS A 32 10.30 13.69 4.57
C LYS A 32 10.83 13.00 5.83
N MET A 33 11.83 12.14 5.73
CA MET A 33 12.48 11.51 6.89
C MET A 33 13.50 12.45 7.55
N ILE A 34 14.04 13.44 6.82
CA ILE A 34 15.10 14.36 7.32
C ILE A 34 14.76 14.98 8.68
N PRO A 35 13.57 15.54 8.93
CA PRO A 35 13.26 16.17 10.23
C PRO A 35 13.35 15.19 11.40
N GLY A 36 12.87 13.96 11.23
CA GLY A 36 12.93 12.92 12.26
C GLY A 36 14.36 12.48 12.54
N THR A 37 15.16 12.30 11.49
CA THR A 37 16.58 11.97 11.62
C THR A 37 17.36 13.08 12.32
N LEU A 38 17.12 14.35 11.95
CA LEU A 38 17.76 15.50 12.59
C LEU A 38 17.36 15.62 14.07
N ALA A 39 16.10 15.36 14.41
CA ALA A 39 15.66 15.36 15.81
C ALA A 39 16.38 14.30 16.64
N ILE A 40 16.54 13.08 16.12
CA ILE A 40 17.28 12.01 16.80
C ILE A 40 18.77 12.37 16.96
N LEU A 41 19.39 12.93 15.92
CA LEU A 41 20.78 13.40 15.99
C LEU A 41 20.93 14.53 17.02
N ALA A 42 19.94 15.43 17.12
CA ALA A 42 19.95 16.50 18.10
C ALA A 42 19.89 15.98 19.55
N TYR A 43 19.24 14.85 19.81
CA TYR A 43 19.23 14.22 21.14
C TYR A 43 20.64 13.83 21.60
N ILE A 44 21.48 13.39 20.66
CA ILE A 44 22.87 13.01 20.95
C ILE A 44 23.73 14.27 21.08
N ILE A 45 23.65 15.17 20.10
CA ILE A 45 24.61 16.28 19.97
C ILE A 45 24.34 17.41 20.97
N PHE A 46 23.07 17.74 21.23
CA PHE A 46 22.70 18.91 22.04
C PHE A 46 22.19 18.57 23.44
N LEU A 47 21.60 17.37 23.62
CA LEU A 47 21.02 16.97 24.89
C LEU A 47 21.85 15.92 25.62
N ASP A 48 22.95 15.45 25.01
CA ASP A 48 23.86 14.43 25.54
C ASP A 48 23.09 13.23 26.14
N MET A 49 21.99 12.85 25.46
CA MET A 49 21.10 11.81 25.95
C MET A 49 21.75 10.45 25.73
N GLU A 50 21.99 9.74 26.83
CA GLU A 50 22.53 8.38 26.81
C GLU A 50 21.57 7.36 27.45
N GLY A 51 21.88 6.08 27.25
CA GLY A 51 21.18 4.98 27.89
C GLY A 51 19.73 4.81 27.44
N ILE A 52 18.88 4.31 28.35
CA ILE A 52 17.51 3.89 28.05
C ILE A 52 16.63 5.06 27.57
N ALA A 53 16.84 6.26 28.11
CA ALA A 53 16.07 7.45 27.75
C ALA A 53 16.22 7.82 26.28
N PHE A 54 17.45 7.76 25.75
CA PHE A 54 17.72 7.98 24.33
C PHE A 54 16.96 6.99 23.45
N TRP A 55 16.96 5.70 23.81
CA TRP A 55 16.28 4.66 23.03
C TRP A 55 14.78 4.87 23.00
N ILE A 56 14.15 5.16 24.13
CA ILE A 56 12.70 5.42 24.21
C ILE A 56 12.35 6.63 23.34
N LEU A 57 13.05 7.75 23.51
CA LEU A 57 12.75 8.97 22.78
C LEU A 57 12.96 8.80 21.28
N SER A 58 14.06 8.15 20.89
CA SER A 58 14.38 7.88 19.48
C SER A 58 13.37 6.96 18.81
N LEU A 59 12.87 5.94 19.52
CA LEU A 59 11.82 5.07 19.01
C LEU A 59 10.49 5.80 18.84
N VAL A 60 10.12 6.66 19.80
CA VAL A 60 8.90 7.48 19.70
C VAL A 60 9.02 8.45 18.52
N THR A 61 10.13 9.18 18.43
CA THR A 61 10.39 10.14 17.36
C THR A 61 10.45 9.45 16.00
N GLY A 62 11.11 8.30 15.90
CA GLY A 62 11.14 7.48 14.69
C GLY A 62 9.76 7.00 14.27
N SER A 63 8.95 6.53 15.23
CA SER A 63 7.59 6.05 14.96
C SER A 63 6.67 7.15 14.42
N ILE A 64 6.86 8.39 14.85
CA ILE A 64 6.03 9.52 14.42
C ILE A 64 6.55 10.15 13.12
N PHE A 65 7.86 10.37 13.01
CA PHE A 65 8.43 11.18 11.92
C PHE A 65 9.08 10.37 10.80
N ILE A 66 9.52 9.14 11.07
CA ILE A 66 10.26 8.32 10.10
C ILE A 66 9.36 7.24 9.51
N VAL A 67 8.59 6.53 10.35
CA VAL A 67 7.75 5.40 9.90
C VAL A 67 6.66 5.82 8.89
N PRO A 68 5.91 6.93 9.08
CA PRO A 68 4.87 7.32 8.11
C PRO A 68 5.40 7.63 6.70
N PRO A 69 6.46 8.46 6.51
CA PRO A 69 7.02 8.67 5.18
C PRO A 69 7.63 7.39 4.59
N LEU A 70 8.24 6.53 5.41
CA LEU A 70 8.75 5.23 4.97
C LEU A 70 7.64 4.36 4.38
N LEU A 71 6.53 4.17 5.12
CA LEU A 71 5.38 3.39 4.67
C LEU A 71 4.73 3.99 3.41
N LYS A 72 4.71 5.32 3.28
CA LYS A 72 4.20 6.00 2.09
C LYS A 72 5.10 5.79 0.87
N GLY A 73 6.42 5.85 1.06
CA GLY A 73 7.42 5.56 0.03
C GLY A 73 7.35 4.12 -0.47
N LEU A 74 7.16 3.16 0.45
CA LEU A 74 6.98 1.74 0.14
C LEU A 74 5.58 1.40 -0.41
N GLY A 75 4.65 2.35 -0.43
CA GLY A 75 3.27 2.13 -0.87
C GLY A 75 2.41 1.28 0.06
N LYS A 76 2.88 1.00 1.28
CA LYS A 76 2.15 0.23 2.30
C LYS A 76 1.29 1.10 3.21
N TRP A 77 1.39 2.43 3.09
CA TRP A 77 0.64 3.36 3.94
C TRP A 77 -0.87 3.09 3.96
N LYS A 78 -1.50 2.87 2.80
CA LYS A 78 -2.94 2.63 2.70
C LYS A 78 -3.36 1.32 3.37
N GLU A 79 -2.56 0.26 3.20
CA GLU A 79 -2.80 -1.02 3.87
C GLU A 79 -2.69 -0.87 5.39
N TYR A 80 -1.65 -0.17 5.85
CA TYR A 80 -1.42 0.03 7.27
C TYR A 80 -2.47 0.94 7.92
N SER A 81 -2.85 2.04 7.26
CA SER A 81 -3.91 2.93 7.74
C SER A 81 -5.25 2.21 7.84
N ASN A 82 -5.58 1.36 6.87
CA ASN A 82 -6.79 0.56 6.88
C ASN A 82 -6.78 -0.45 8.03
N LYS A 83 -5.63 -1.08 8.31
CA LYS A 83 -5.48 -1.98 9.47
C LYS A 83 -5.70 -1.22 10.78
N ILE A 84 -5.06 -0.06 10.96
CA ILE A 84 -5.25 0.77 12.16
C ILE A 84 -6.72 1.16 12.31
N GLU A 85 -7.33 1.66 11.23
CA GLU A 85 -8.74 2.06 11.25
C GLU A 85 -9.65 0.87 11.59
N PHE A 86 -9.36 -0.30 11.05
CA PHE A 86 -10.09 -1.53 11.38
C PHE A 86 -9.98 -1.87 12.87
N PHE A 87 -8.77 -1.85 13.45
CA PHE A 87 -8.58 -2.19 14.87
C PHE A 87 -9.12 -1.14 15.84
N LEU A 88 -9.04 0.14 15.49
CA LEU A 88 -9.46 1.24 16.38
C LEU A 88 -10.94 1.59 16.25
N LYS A 89 -11.51 1.55 15.04
CA LYS A 89 -12.91 1.99 14.79
C LYS A 89 -13.89 0.84 14.63
N LYS A 90 -13.47 -0.31 14.09
CA LYS A 90 -14.36 -1.46 13.83
C LYS A 90 -14.17 -2.55 14.89
N GLN A 91 -14.38 -2.18 16.15
CA GLN A 91 -14.33 -3.11 17.28
C GLN A 91 -15.59 -3.98 17.37
N ASP A 92 -16.76 -3.41 17.10
CA ASP A 92 -18.01 -4.16 17.08
C ASP A 92 -18.20 -4.87 15.74
N ARG A 93 -18.00 -6.19 15.77
CA ARG A 93 -18.25 -7.08 14.64
C ARG A 93 -19.54 -7.83 14.92
N HIS A 94 -20.65 -7.31 14.41
CA HIS A 94 -21.82 -8.15 14.26
C HIS A 94 -21.60 -9.06 13.06
N TYR A 95 -21.57 -10.37 13.30
CA TYR A 95 -21.68 -11.35 12.24
C TYR A 95 -23.10 -11.23 11.68
N GLU A 96 -23.27 -10.49 10.60
CA GLU A 96 -24.52 -10.54 9.84
C GLU A 96 -24.58 -11.91 9.15
N THR A 97 -25.11 -12.91 9.84
CA THR A 97 -25.65 -14.11 9.20
C THR A 97 -27.00 -13.78 8.57
N GLY A 98 -27.02 -12.76 7.71
CA GLY A 98 -28.13 -12.53 6.79
C GLY A 98 -28.01 -13.51 5.64
N GLN A 99 -29.11 -14.14 5.23
CA GLN A 99 -29.14 -14.88 3.98
C GLN A 99 -28.61 -13.96 2.87
N ILE A 100 -27.52 -14.35 2.23
CA ILE A 100 -27.05 -13.71 1.00
C ILE A 100 -28.26 -13.72 0.05
N ARG A 101 -28.78 -12.54 -0.29
CA ARG A 101 -29.93 -12.38 -1.18
C ARG A 101 -29.61 -13.16 -2.45
N ARG A 102 -30.36 -14.23 -2.72
CA ARG A 102 -30.24 -14.94 -3.99
C ARG A 102 -30.79 -14.02 -5.06
N TYR A 103 -29.91 -13.56 -5.94
CA TYR A 103 -30.30 -12.87 -7.15
C TYR A 103 -31.18 -13.80 -7.98
N ILE A 104 -32.32 -13.29 -8.43
CA ILE A 104 -33.21 -14.01 -9.35
C ILE A 104 -32.72 -13.67 -10.77
N ALA A 105 -32.86 -14.62 -11.70
CA ALA A 105 -32.29 -14.50 -13.06
C ALA A 105 -32.79 -13.26 -13.84
N ASP A 106 -33.95 -12.73 -13.47
CA ASP A 106 -34.58 -11.52 -14.01
C ASP A 106 -33.93 -10.21 -13.52
N GLU A 107 -33.17 -10.23 -12.43
CA GLU A 107 -32.40 -9.07 -11.95
C GLU A 107 -31.13 -8.81 -12.81
N PHE A 108 -30.79 -9.72 -13.71
CA PHE A 108 -29.69 -9.56 -14.66
C PHE A 108 -30.20 -9.02 -16.00
N VAL A 109 -30.00 -7.72 -16.24
CA VAL A 109 -30.21 -7.13 -17.58
C VAL A 109 -29.04 -7.55 -18.47
N GLN A 110 -29.25 -8.58 -19.28
CA GLN A 110 -28.28 -9.02 -20.28
C GLN A 110 -28.09 -7.89 -21.31
N LYS A 111 -26.91 -7.26 -21.33
CA LYS A 111 -26.56 -6.29 -22.36
C LYS A 111 -26.57 -7.03 -23.71
N LYS A 112 -27.40 -6.54 -24.65
CA LYS A 112 -27.68 -7.18 -25.95
C LYS A 112 -26.43 -7.44 -26.83
N ASP A 113 -25.29 -6.82 -26.51
CA ASP A 113 -24.06 -6.87 -27.30
C ASP A 113 -22.96 -7.78 -26.73
N VAL A 114 -23.21 -8.53 -25.65
CA VAL A 114 -22.21 -9.46 -25.10
C VAL A 114 -22.65 -10.90 -25.35
N SER A 115 -22.23 -11.41 -26.51
CA SER A 115 -22.24 -12.84 -26.83
C SER A 115 -20.92 -13.45 -26.35
N GLU A 116 -20.94 -14.27 -25.30
CA GLU A 116 -19.75 -15.01 -24.82
C GLU A 116 -19.28 -16.12 -25.78
N THR A 117 -19.90 -16.25 -26.96
CA THR A 117 -19.49 -17.22 -27.97
C THR A 117 -19.34 -16.55 -29.33
N ASP A 118 -18.10 -16.44 -29.80
CA ASP A 118 -17.84 -16.26 -31.22
C ASP A 118 -18.46 -17.45 -31.96
N LYS A 119 -19.30 -17.18 -32.96
CA LYS A 119 -19.87 -18.23 -33.80
C LYS A 119 -18.73 -18.94 -34.52
N ILE A 120 -18.54 -20.23 -34.25
CA ILE A 120 -17.65 -21.10 -35.02
C ILE A 120 -18.26 -21.26 -36.41
N THR A 121 -17.85 -20.41 -37.35
CA THR A 121 -18.09 -20.64 -38.78
C THR A 121 -17.12 -21.72 -39.25
N LYS A 122 -17.62 -22.95 -39.41
CA LYS A 122 -16.94 -23.95 -40.26
C LYS A 122 -17.04 -23.48 -41.70
N LYS A 123 -15.91 -23.27 -42.35
CA LYS A 123 -15.77 -23.27 -43.80
C LYS A 123 -14.64 -24.22 -44.16
#